data_AF-A0A640WB13-F1
#
_entry.id   AF-A0A640WB13-F1
#
_cell.length_a   1.000
_cell.length_b   1.000
_cell.length_c   1.000
_cell.angle_alpha   90.00
_cell.angle_beta   90.00
_cell.angle_gamma   90.00
#
_symmetry.space_group_name_H-M   'P 1'
#
loop_
_entity.id
_entity.type
_entity.pdbx_description
1 polymer ?
#
loop_
_entity_poly.entity_id
_entity_poly.type
_entity_poly.pdbx_seq_one_letter_code
_entity_poly.pdbx_strand_id
1 'polypeptide(L)' 'MAFDSLAAFLTMGGYAKYVWPAWGLAVLIIAGFTLWARFERRQLLQRLKRRQRRETRTS' A
#
# COMPACT_ATOMS: atom_id res chain seq x y z
N MET A 1 -10.09 31.29 10.11
CA MET A 1 -8.62 31.43 10.06
C MET A 1 -7.88 30.24 10.72
N ALA A 2 -8.48 29.05 10.86
CA ALA A 2 -7.81 27.86 11.42
C ALA A 2 -7.49 26.79 10.35
N PHE A 3 -8.01 26.95 9.13
CA PHE A 3 -7.68 26.09 7.98
C PHE A 3 -6.46 26.60 7.21
N ASP A 4 -6.14 27.89 7.35
CA ASP A 4 -4.92 28.49 6.79
C ASP A 4 -3.67 27.92 7.44
N SER A 5 -3.70 27.48 8.70
CA SER A 5 -2.50 26.93 9.36
C SER A 5 -2.07 25.61 8.74
N LEU A 6 -2.98 24.63 8.58
CA LEU A 6 -2.65 23.35 7.95
C LEU A 6 -2.29 23.53 6.47
N ALA A 7 -3.03 24.36 5.74
CA ALA A 7 -2.73 24.67 4.34
C ALA A 7 -1.40 25.43 4.20
N ALA A 8 -1.07 26.38 5.09
CA ALA A 8 0.20 27.11 5.11
C ALA A 8 1.37 26.24 5.59
N PHE A 9 1.14 25.23 6.45
CA PHE A 9 2.12 24.18 6.71
C PHE A 9 2.35 23.33 5.44
N LEU A 10 1.26 23.01 4.71
CA LEU A 10 1.30 22.37 3.40
C LEU A 10 1.83 23.25 2.28
N THR A 11 1.95 24.56 2.47
CA THR A 11 2.39 25.51 1.46
C THR A 11 3.35 26.53 2.07
N MET A 12 4.23 26.06 2.97
CA MET A 12 5.28 26.87 3.62
C MET A 12 6.14 27.55 2.55
N GLY A 13 5.73 28.74 2.10
CA GLY A 13 6.44 29.60 1.15
C GLY A 13 7.03 28.93 -0.10
N GLY A 14 6.50 27.79 -0.57
CA GLY A 14 7.01 27.08 -1.75
C GLY A 14 7.90 25.84 -1.51
N TYR A 15 8.17 25.44 -0.26
CA TYR A 15 8.97 24.23 0.03
C TYR A 15 8.18 22.92 -0.07
N ALA A 16 6.86 22.99 0.11
CA ALA A 16 6.01 21.82 0.13
C ALA A 16 6.07 21.00 -1.15
N LYS A 17 6.25 21.64 -2.31
CA LYS A 17 6.42 20.97 -3.60
C LYS A 17 7.65 20.05 -3.66
N TYR A 18 8.62 20.23 -2.75
CA TYR A 18 9.80 19.36 -2.63
C TYR A 18 9.62 18.24 -1.60
N VAL A 19 8.82 18.48 -0.54
CA VAL A 19 8.59 17.50 0.53
C VAL A 19 7.51 16.48 0.16
N TRP A 20 6.43 16.93 -0.48
CA TRP A 20 5.30 16.08 -0.87
C TRP A 20 5.66 14.95 -1.84
N PRO A 21 6.52 15.14 -2.86
CA PRO A 21 6.96 14.03 -3.71
C PRO A 21 7.75 12.98 -2.94
N ALA A 22 8.61 13.38 -2.00
CA ALA A 22 9.39 12.45 -1.18
C ALA A 22 8.48 11.62 -0.25
N TRP A 23 7.53 12.28 0.41
CA TRP A 23 6.51 11.60 1.22
C TRP A 23 5.56 10.74 0.39
N GLY A 24 5.12 11.25 -0.76
CA GLY A 24 4.30 10.52 -1.72
C GLY A 24 5.00 9.27 -2.23
N LEU A 25 6.30 9.37 -2.55
CA LEU A 25 7.11 8.23 -2.97
C LEU A 25 7.26 7.19 -1.85
N ALA A 26 7.52 7.63 -0.61
CA ALA A 26 7.60 6.74 0.53
C ALA A 26 6.28 5.99 0.76
N VAL A 27 5.15 6.70 0.75
CA VAL A 27 3.81 6.10 0.87
C VAL A 27 3.53 5.15 -0.29
N LEU A 28 3.93 5.52 -1.52
CA LEU A 28 3.73 4.71 -2.71
C LEU A 28 4.54 3.40 -2.65
N ILE A 29 5.78 3.46 -2.18
CA ILE A 29 6.61 2.26 -1.95
C ILE A 29 5.95 1.37 -0.88
N ILE A 30 5.57 1.93 0.27
CA ILE A 30 4.94 1.17 1.36
C ILE A 30 3.63 0.52 0.89
N ALA A 31 2.79 1.27 0.18
CA ALA A 31 1.54 0.78 -0.39
C ALA A 31 1.81 -0.32 -1.42
N GLY A 32 2.77 -0.12 -2.32
CA GLY A 32 3.19 -1.09 -3.33
C GLY A 32 3.68 -2.40 -2.71
N PHE A 33 4.57 -2.34 -1.71
CA PHE A 33 5.03 -3.51 -0.97
C PHE A 33 3.90 -4.20 -0.21
N THR A 34 3.01 -3.44 0.44
CA THR A 34 1.87 -4.00 1.16
C THR A 34 0.90 -4.71 0.22
N LEU A 35 0.61 -4.11 -0.93
CA LEU A 35 -0.21 -4.69 -1.99
C LEU A 35 0.44 -5.96 -2.51
N TRP A 36 1.71 -5.93 -2.86
CA TRP A 36 2.44 -7.08 -3.37
C TRP A 36 2.47 -8.22 -2.34
N ALA A 37 2.84 -7.95 -1.09
CA ALA A 37 2.83 -8.95 -0.03
C ALA A 37 1.43 -9.56 0.17
N ARG A 38 0.37 -8.75 0.05
CA ARG A 38 -1.01 -9.23 0.15
C ARG A 38 -1.41 -10.08 -1.06
N PHE A 39 -0.98 -9.71 -2.26
CA PHE A 39 -1.20 -10.49 -3.48
C PHE A 39 -0.47 -11.83 -3.43
N GLU A 40 0.79 -11.85 -3.04
CA GLU A 40 1.62 -13.05 -2.85
C GLU A 40 0.91 -14.02 -1.88
N ARG A 41 0.47 -13.49 -0.72
CA ARG A 41 -0.24 -14.28 0.29
C ARG A 41 -1.58 -14.82 -0.21
N ARG A 42 -2.33 -14.03 -0.99
CA ARG A 42 -3.58 -14.51 -1.62
C ARG A 42 -3.31 -15.61 -2.65
N GLN A 43 -2.27 -15.47 -3.47
CA GLN A 43 -1.90 -16.49 -4.46
C GLN A 43 -1.45 -17.79 -3.78
N LEU A 44 -0.64 -17.72 -2.72
CA LEU A 44 -0.23 -18.87 -1.93
C LEU A 44 -1.43 -19.59 -1.30
N LEU A 45 -2.36 -18.85 -0.70
CA LEU A 45 -3.59 -19.41 -0.13
C LEU A 45 -4.47 -20.07 -1.21
N GLN A 46 -4.59 -19.47 -2.40
CA GLN A 46 -5.34 -20.07 -3.51
C GLN A 46 -4.68 -21.35 -4.02
N ARG A 47 -3.34 -21.41 -4.07
CA ARG A 47 -2.59 -22.62 -4.43
C ARG A 47 -2.82 -23.74 -3.42
N LEU A 48 -2.82 -23.43 -2.11
CA LEU A 48 -3.14 -24.38 -1.04
C LEU A 48 -4.59 -24.89 -1.14
N LYS A 49 -5.56 -24.00 -1.36
CA LYS A 49 -6.98 -24.37 -1.52
C LYS A 49 -7.22 -25.31 -2.70
N ARG A 50 -6.45 -25.13 -3.79
CA ARG A 50 -6.51 -26.02 -4.97
C ARG A 50 -5.89 -27.40 -4.70
N ARG A 51 -4.89 -27.52 -3.82
CA ARG A 51 -4.29 -28.81 -3.43
C ARG A 51 -5.23 -29.61 -2.53
N GLN A 52 -5.82 -28.97 -1.52
CA GLN A 52 -6.79 -29.62 -0.63
C GLN A 52 -7.96 -30.25 -1.40
N ARG A 53 -8.53 -29.55 -2.38
CA ARG A 53 -9.63 -30.08 -3.22
C ARG A 53 -9.27 -31.34 -4.01
N ARG A 54 -7.99 -31.57 -4.29
CA ARG A 54 -7.55 -32.80 -4.99
C ARG A 54 -7.42 -33.94 -3.99
N GLU A 55 -6.83 -33.70 -2.83
CA GLU A 55 -6.69 -34.70 -1.77
C GLU A 55 -8.05 -35.21 -1.27
N THR A 56 -9.04 -34.34 -1.06
CA THR A 56 -10.39 -34.75 -0.62
C THR A 56 -11.18 -35.54 -1.65
N ARG A 57 -10.75 -35.59 -2.93
CA ARG A 57 -11.43 -36.37 -3.99
C ARG A 57 -10.81 -37.75 -4.21
N THR A 58 -9.67 -38.03 -3.55
CA THR A 58 -8.94 -39.31 -3.65
C THR A 58 -9.01 -40.15 -2.39
N SER A 59 -9.81 -39.74 -1.40
CA SER A 59 -10.16 -40.55 -0.22
C SER A 59 -11.61 -40.99 -0.26
#